data_AF-A0A352MH57-F1
#
_entry.id   AF-A0A352MH57-F1
#
_cell.length_a   1.000
_cell.length_b   1.000
_cell.length_c   1.000
_cell.angle_alpha   90.00
_cell.angle_beta   90.00
_cell.angle_gamma   90.00
#
_symmetry.space_group_name_H-M   'P 1'
#
loop_
_entity.id
_entity.type
_entity.pdbx_description
1 polymer ?
#
loop_
_entity_poly.entity_id
_entity_poly.type
_entity_poly.pdbx_seq_one_letter_code
_entity_poly.pdbx_strand_id
1 'polypeptide(L)'
;MKTIQVILLFLIIVACSKENDDYKSIGTITGIDGTMCGCCGGWIIIIDDGRYLIDTIPDKSSIDLSKETFPLKVKLDWQVVNNECSFFGRITVLRIKKL
;
A
#
# COMPACT_ATOMS: atom_id res chain seq x y z
N MET A 1 -37.81 33.14 33.43
CA MET A 1 -38.07 31.89 32.69
C MET A 1 -37.20 31.93 31.42
N LYS A 2 -35.95 31.49 31.53
CA LYS A 2 -34.91 31.62 30.49
C LYS A 2 -34.09 30.32 30.48
N THR A 3 -34.60 29.24 29.91
CA THR A 3 -33.86 27.96 29.88
C THR A 3 -34.21 27.11 28.64
N ILE A 4 -34.53 27.73 27.51
CA ILE A 4 -34.82 27.01 26.25
C ILE A 4 -34.06 27.67 25.11
N GLN A 5 -32.72 27.63 25.11
CA GLN A 5 -31.95 28.07 23.94
C GLN A 5 -30.46 27.67 23.92
N VAL A 6 -30.07 26.45 24.34
CA VAL A 6 -28.63 26.06 24.28
C VAL A 6 -28.36 24.60 23.88
N ILE A 7 -29.33 23.83 23.35
CA ILE A 7 -29.13 22.38 23.11
C ILE A 7 -28.80 22.02 21.64
N LEU A 8 -28.69 22.99 20.73
CA LEU A 8 -28.46 22.72 19.29
C LEU A 8 -27.02 22.98 18.80
N LEU A 9 -26.02 22.96 19.69
CA LEU A 9 -24.63 23.29 19.34
C LEU A 9 -23.60 22.24 19.79
N PHE A 10 -23.95 20.96 19.79
CA PHE A 10 -23.06 19.89 20.25
C PHE A 10 -22.86 18.70 19.30
N LEU A 11 -23.36 18.78 18.06
CA LEU A 11 -23.38 17.65 17.13
C LEU A 11 -22.37 17.73 15.95
N ILE A 12 -21.44 18.68 15.94
CA ILE A 12 -20.53 18.89 14.79
C ILE A 12 -19.06 18.62 15.10
N ILE A 13 -18.73 18.06 16.25
CA ILE A 13 -17.35 17.71 16.58
C ILE A 13 -17.16 16.19 16.51
N VAL A 14 -16.04 15.77 15.93
CA VAL A 14 -15.55 14.38 15.88
C VAL A 14 -16.13 13.49 14.77
N ALA A 15 -15.89 13.87 13.52
CA ALA A 15 -15.62 12.89 12.46
C ALA A 15 -14.47 13.36 11.58
N CYS A 16 -13.37 13.82 12.20
CA CYS A 16 -12.10 13.96 11.53
C CYS A 16 -11.23 12.79 11.99
N SER A 17 -11.40 11.64 11.35
CA SER A 17 -10.48 10.52 11.53
C SER A 17 -9.15 10.95 10.92
N LYS A 18 -8.17 11.24 11.77
CA LYS A 18 -6.79 11.45 11.34
C LYS A 18 -6.39 10.19 10.59
N GLU A 19 -6.18 10.27 9.27
CA GLU A 19 -5.61 9.17 8.51
C GLU A 19 -4.24 8.90 9.14
N ASN A 20 -4.14 7.85 9.95
CA ASN A 20 -2.85 7.42 10.46
C ASN A 20 -1.99 7.07 9.24
N ASP A 21 -0.90 7.82 9.07
CA ASP A 21 0.12 7.64 8.03
C ASP A 21 1.03 6.42 8.37
N ASP A 22 0.53 5.53 9.23
CA ASP A 22 1.10 4.25 9.62
C ASP A 22 0.81 3.24 8.51
N TYR A 23 1.89 2.80 7.86
CA TYR A 23 1.87 1.72 6.89
C TYR A 23 2.36 0.45 7.55
N LYS A 24 1.84 -0.69 7.11
CA LYS A 24 2.18 -2.01 7.63
C LYS A 24 3.68 -2.32 7.52
N SER A 25 4.34 -1.90 6.44
CA SER A 25 5.75 -2.22 6.21
C SER A 25 6.48 -1.15 5.40
N ILE A 26 7.81 -1.15 5.51
CA ILE A 26 8.73 -0.46 4.59
C ILE A 26 9.30 -1.53 3.66
N GLY A 27 9.29 -1.26 2.36
CA GLY A 27 9.83 -2.15 1.35
C GLY A 27 10.70 -1.42 0.34
N THR A 28 11.42 -2.20 -0.45
CA THR A 28 12.26 -1.71 -1.56
C THR A 28 11.85 -2.43 -2.83
N ILE A 29 11.28 -1.70 -3.79
CA ILE A 29 10.99 -2.21 -5.11
C ILE A 29 12.31 -2.22 -5.90
N THR A 30 12.72 -3.37 -6.41
CA THR A 30 14.02 -3.52 -7.08
C THR A 30 13.93 -3.48 -8.59
N GLY A 31 12.72 -3.55 -9.17
CA GLY A 31 12.47 -3.51 -10.59
C GLY A 31 11.46 -4.57 -11.04
N ILE A 32 11.36 -4.78 -12.36
CA ILE A 32 10.47 -5.79 -12.94
C ILE A 32 11.11 -7.19 -12.88
N ASP A 33 10.31 -8.21 -12.60
CA ASP A 33 10.75 -9.60 -12.77
C ASP A 33 10.75 -9.96 -14.26
N GLY A 34 11.95 -9.99 -14.86
CA GLY A 34 12.16 -10.34 -16.26
C GLY A 34 12.24 -11.85 -16.53
N THR A 35 11.94 -12.68 -15.54
CA THR A 35 12.05 -14.14 -15.66
C THR A 35 10.93 -14.70 -16.53
N MET A 36 11.26 -15.53 -17.51
CA MET A 36 10.27 -16.22 -18.34
C MET A 36 9.81 -17.50 -17.64
N CYS A 37 8.78 -17.41 -16.79
CA CYS A 37 8.08 -18.57 -16.26
C CYS A 37 6.59 -18.28 -16.09
N GLY A 38 5.74 -19.32 -16.08
CA GLY A 38 4.26 -19.16 -16.05
C GLY A 38 3.72 -18.46 -14.79
N CYS A 39 4.55 -18.33 -13.75
CA CYS A 39 4.24 -17.67 -12.48
C CYS A 39 5.12 -16.44 -12.20
N CYS A 40 6.01 -16.11 -13.12
CA CYS A 40 6.96 -15.01 -13.03
C CYS A 40 6.37 -13.73 -13.63
N GLY A 41 6.99 -12.60 -13.37
CA GLY A 41 6.55 -11.29 -13.81
C GLY A 41 6.00 -10.41 -12.69
N GLY A 42 5.67 -9.18 -13.05
CA GLY A 42 5.32 -8.13 -12.09
C GLY A 42 6.56 -7.43 -11.53
N TRP A 43 6.37 -6.69 -10.45
CA TRP A 43 7.39 -5.90 -9.78
C TRP A 43 7.93 -6.65 -8.55
N ILE A 44 9.25 -6.72 -8.43
CA ILE A 44 9.92 -7.34 -7.30
C ILE A 44 9.98 -6.32 -6.16
N ILE A 45 9.51 -6.74 -4.99
CA ILE A 45 9.67 -5.97 -3.75
C ILE A 45 10.33 -6.82 -2.68
N ILE A 46 11.27 -6.21 -1.97
CA ILE A 46 11.88 -6.75 -0.74
C ILE A 46 11.19 -6.06 0.44
N ILE A 47 10.57 -6.84 1.33
CA ILE A 47 9.99 -6.36 2.59
C ILE A 47 10.63 -7.17 3.70
N ASP A 48 11.29 -6.48 4.64
CA ASP A 48 12.22 -7.10 5.58
C ASP A 48 13.25 -7.96 4.82
N ASP A 49 13.31 -9.28 5.07
CA ASP A 49 14.16 -10.24 4.36
C ASP A 49 13.39 -11.08 3.31
N GLY A 50 12.10 -10.78 3.11
CA GLY A 50 11.22 -11.52 2.19
C GLY A 50 11.20 -10.91 0.78
N ARG A 51 11.28 -11.77 -0.24
CA ARG A 51 11.10 -11.39 -1.65
C ARG A 51 9.68 -11.70 -2.11
N TYR A 52 8.99 -10.69 -2.62
CA TYR A 52 7.62 -10.80 -3.11
C TYR A 52 7.46 -10.24 -4.53
N LEU A 53 6.39 -10.67 -5.20
CA LEU A 53 5.96 -10.14 -6.49
C LEU A 53 4.65 -9.35 -6.34
N ILE A 54 4.60 -8.20 -7.01
CA ILE A 54 3.44 -7.31 -7.11
C ILE A 54 3.03 -7.20 -8.57
N ASP A 55 1.79 -7.55 -8.92
CA ASP A 55 1.29 -7.38 -10.29
C ASP A 55 0.94 -5.92 -10.59
N THR A 56 0.23 -5.28 -9.66
CA THR A 56 -0.26 -3.92 -9.80
C THR A 56 -0.17 -3.17 -8.47
N ILE A 57 -0.01 -1.85 -8.57
CA ILE A 57 -0.19 -0.93 -7.46
C ILE A 57 -1.55 -0.23 -7.58
N PRO A 58 -2.15 0.25 -6.47
CA PRO A 58 -3.42 0.95 -6.52
C PRO A 58 -3.37 2.16 -7.47
N ASP A 59 -4.38 2.32 -8.32
CA ASP A 59 -4.48 3.44 -9.28
C ASP A 59 -4.44 4.82 -8.62
N LYS A 60 -4.85 4.90 -7.34
CA LYS A 60 -4.83 6.12 -6.54
C LYS A 60 -3.44 6.45 -5.97
N SER A 61 -2.43 5.62 -6.20
CA SER A 61 -1.07 5.91 -5.77
C SER A 61 -0.42 6.94 -6.69
N SER A 62 0.45 7.79 -6.14
CA SER A 62 1.19 8.79 -6.90
C SER A 62 2.44 8.23 -7.58
N ILE A 63 2.59 6.91 -7.63
CA ILE A 63 3.79 6.23 -8.12
C ILE A 63 3.47 5.63 -9.49
N ASP A 64 4.27 5.97 -10.49
CA ASP A 64 4.23 5.31 -11.79
C ASP A 64 5.51 4.48 -11.93
N LEU A 65 5.43 3.18 -11.59
CA LEU A 65 6.60 2.30 -11.56
C LEU A 65 7.34 2.23 -12.91
N SER A 66 6.67 2.53 -14.02
CA SER A 66 7.32 2.55 -15.34
C SER A 66 8.26 3.74 -15.54
N LYS A 67 8.12 4.80 -14.72
CA LYS A 67 8.91 6.05 -14.79
C LYS A 67 9.86 6.24 -13.62
N GLU A 68 9.83 5.35 -12.63
CA GLU A 68 10.67 5.44 -11.45
C GLU A 68 12.09 4.90 -11.70
N THR A 69 13.02 5.35 -10.88
CA THR A 69 14.37 4.77 -10.80
C THR A 69 14.43 3.73 -9.69
N PHE A 70 15.07 2.61 -9.97
CA PHE A 70 15.22 1.50 -9.02
C PHE A 70 16.64 1.41 -8.47
N PRO A 71 16.84 1.01 -7.20
CA PRO A 71 15.81 0.56 -6.25
C PRO A 71 14.98 1.72 -5.64
N LEU A 72 13.67 1.51 -5.54
CA LEU A 72 12.72 2.50 -5.03
C LEU A 72 12.23 2.11 -3.63
N LYS A 73 12.51 2.96 -2.63
CA LYS A 73 12.07 2.76 -1.25
C LYS A 73 10.63 3.26 -1.06
N VAL A 74 9.78 2.44 -0.46
CA VAL A 74 8.35 2.72 -0.30
C VAL A 74 7.86 2.28 1.07
N LYS A 75 6.77 2.90 1.53
CA LYS A 75 5.95 2.41 2.62
C LYS A 75 4.63 1.87 2.06
N LEU A 76 4.19 0.71 2.53
CA LEU A 76 3.05 0.00 1.94
C LEU A 76 2.22 -0.81 2.93
N ASP A 77 0.93 -0.92 2.61
CA ASP A 77 0.01 -1.92 3.15
C ASP A 77 -0.21 -3.00 2.12
N TRP A 78 -0.22 -4.25 2.58
CA TRP A 78 -0.26 -5.40 1.68
C TRP A 78 -0.87 -6.63 2.32
N GLN A 79 -1.41 -7.50 1.48
CA GLN A 79 -1.95 -8.80 1.82
C GLN A 79 -1.34 -9.89 0.94
N VAL A 80 -1.12 -11.08 1.51
CA VAL A 80 -0.64 -12.24 0.77
C VAL A 80 -1.73 -12.74 -0.16
N VAL A 81 -1.35 -13.05 -1.39
CA VAL A 81 -2.20 -13.75 -2.34
C VAL A 81 -1.84 -15.22 -2.28
N ASN A 82 -2.74 -16.04 -1.74
CA ASN A 82 -2.59 -17.50 -1.81
C ASN A 82 -2.95 -17.94 -3.23
N ASN A 83 -1.93 -18.13 -4.07
CA ASN A 83 -2.09 -18.78 -5.36
C ASN A 83 -1.11 -19.94 -5.52
N GLU A 84 -1.45 -20.88 -6.39
CA GLU A 84 -0.62 -22.06 -6.66
C GLU A 84 0.72 -21.71 -7.35
N CYS A 85 0.89 -20.44 -7.76
CA CYS A 85 2.08 -19.87 -8.38
C CYS A 85 3.15 -19.38 -7.37
N SER A 86 3.35 -20.11 -6.28
CA SER A 86 4.10 -19.63 -5.10
C SER A 86 5.56 -20.13 -4.99
N PHE A 87 6.37 -19.97 -6.04
CA PHE A 87 7.84 -20.03 -5.85
C PHE A 87 8.38 -18.78 -5.13
N PHE A 88 7.73 -17.63 -5.38
CA PHE A 88 7.90 -16.39 -4.62
C PHE A 88 6.52 -15.99 -4.08
N GLY A 89 6.46 -15.44 -2.88
CA GLY A 89 5.19 -14.97 -2.32
C GLY A 89 4.63 -13.82 -3.17
N ARG A 90 3.34 -13.89 -3.53
CA ARG A 90 2.65 -12.78 -4.20
C ARG A 90 1.87 -11.95 -3.21
N ILE A 91 1.88 -10.64 -3.41
CA ILE A 91 1.16 -9.72 -2.54
C ILE A 91 0.31 -8.74 -3.35
N THR A 92 -0.86 -8.41 -2.82
CA THR A 92 -1.65 -7.28 -3.31
C THR A 92 -1.32 -6.05 -2.46
N VAL A 93 -0.91 -4.97 -3.13
CA VAL A 93 -0.66 -3.68 -2.48
C VAL A 93 -1.99 -2.95 -2.32
N LEU A 94 -2.31 -2.54 -1.09
CA LEU A 94 -3.55 -1.83 -0.74
C LEU A 94 -3.34 -0.32 -0.68
N ARG A 95 -2.22 0.11 -0.09
CA ARG A 95 -1.77 1.50 -0.02
C ARG A 95 -0.28 1.52 -0.24
N ILE A 96 0.23 2.53 -0.94
CA ILE A 96 1.67 2.70 -1.15
C ILE A 96 2.03 4.18 -1.27
N LYS A 97 3.19 4.55 -0.74
CA LYS A 97 3.75 5.91 -0.84
C LYS A 97 5.27 5.83 -0.89
N LYS A 98 5.87 6.69 -1.71
CA LYS A 98 7.33 6.85 -1.81
C LYS A 98 7.86 7.46 -0.52
N LEU A 99 9.04 6.99 -0.10
CA LEU A 99 9.78 7.58 1.02
C LEU A 99 10.66 8.74 0.56
#